data_AF-A0A3A8EPC5-F1
#
_entry.id   AF-A0A3A8EPC5-F1
#
_cell.length_a   1.000
_cell.length_b   1.000
_cell.length_c   1.000
_cell.angle_alpha   90.00
_cell.angle_beta   90.00
_cell.angle_gamma   90.00
#
_symmetry.space_group_name_H-M   'P 1'
#
loop_
_entity.id
_entity.type
_entity.pdbx_description
1 polymer ?
#
loop_
_entity_poly.entity_id
_entity_poly.type
_entity_poly.pdbx_seq_one_letter_code
_entity_poly.pdbx_strand_id
1 'polypeptide(L)'
;MSVKDYLVLSSIICIIFFAIFHQLASRIITKSPDLRGKLYGFDFFEKRSIDIPNIQAIMSVVTVVNIQYFLYAKKNPKYVFFKNRKHPLFPNLDTSVAIYIVNKYKKLNLYISLQAIFGILFLFLGCMFLFY
;
A
#
# COMPACT_ATOMS: atom_id res chain seq x y z
N MET A 1 -19.55 30.61 1.78
CA MET A 1 -18.26 29.95 1.49
C MET A 1 -18.03 29.96 -0.01
N SER A 2 -16.82 30.31 -0.41
CA SER A 2 -16.35 30.23 -1.80
C SER A 2 -16.03 28.78 -2.19
N VAL A 3 -15.93 28.50 -3.49
CA VAL A 3 -15.45 27.20 -4.00
C VAL A 3 -14.08 26.85 -3.41
N LYS A 4 -13.21 27.84 -3.24
CA LYS A 4 -11.90 27.69 -2.61
C LYS A 4 -11.99 27.20 -1.16
N ASP A 5 -12.96 27.71 -0.38
CA ASP A 5 -13.15 27.27 1.00
C ASP A 5 -13.54 25.78 1.05
N TYR A 6 -14.43 25.34 0.16
CA TYR A 6 -14.81 23.93 0.06
C TYR A 6 -13.63 23.05 -0.36
N LEU A 7 -12.84 23.48 -1.35
CA LEU A 7 -11.63 22.75 -1.79
C LEU A 7 -10.61 22.59 -0.65
N VAL A 8 -10.40 23.63 0.15
CA VAL A 8 -9.52 23.59 1.33
C VAL A 8 -10.05 22.62 2.37
N LEU A 9 -11.33 22.71 2.75
CA LEU A 9 -11.92 21.79 3.73
C LEU A 9 -11.86 20.34 3.26
N SER A 10 -12.19 20.08 1.99
CA SER A 10 -12.08 18.74 1.40
C SER A 10 -10.64 18.21 1.39
N SER A 11 -9.66 19.08 1.12
CA SER A 11 -8.24 18.72 1.14
C SER A 11 -7.78 18.34 2.54
N ILE A 12 -8.18 19.10 3.57
CA ILE A 12 -7.90 18.79 4.99
C ILE A 12 -8.48 17.42 5.36
N ILE A 13 -9.74 17.17 5.00
CA ILE A 13 -10.40 15.88 5.24
C ILE A 13 -9.63 14.74 4.55
N CYS A 14 -9.18 14.94 3.31
CA CYS A 14 -8.40 13.93 2.58
C CYS A 14 -7.07 13.62 3.26
N ILE A 15 -6.32 14.63 3.73
CA ILE A 15 -5.08 14.41 4.49
C ILE A 15 -5.35 13.65 5.78
N ILE A 16 -6.40 14.02 6.53
CA ILE A 16 -6.74 13.34 7.79
C ILE A 16 -7.02 11.86 7.54
N PHE A 17 -7.85 11.53 6.55
CA PHE A 17 -8.14 10.13 6.23
C PHE A 17 -6.92 9.40 5.67
N PHE A 18 -6.12 10.04 4.82
CA PHE A 18 -4.84 9.49 4.36
C PHE A 18 -3.97 9.09 5.55
N ALA A 19 -3.77 9.99 6.52
CA ALA A 19 -2.95 9.75 7.70
C ALA A 19 -3.52 8.63 8.58
N ILE A 20 -4.84 8.60 8.79
CA ILE A 20 -5.50 7.54 9.58
C ILE A 20 -5.25 6.16 8.94
N PHE A 21 -5.53 6.01 7.65
CA PHE A 21 -5.35 4.72 6.97
C PHE A 21 -3.88 4.32 6.85
N HIS A 22 -2.99 5.29 6.66
CA HIS A 22 -1.55 5.08 6.72
C HIS A 22 -1.10 4.54 8.08
N GLN A 23 -1.55 5.15 9.17
CA GLN A 23 -1.21 4.71 10.52
C GLN A 23 -1.76 3.31 10.83
N LEU A 24 -2.99 3.02 10.40
CA LEU A 24 -3.60 1.70 10.56
C LEU A 24 -2.86 0.62 9.78
N ALA A 25 -2.48 0.89 8.53
CA ALA A 25 -1.68 -0.01 7.71
C ALA A 25 -0.29 -0.24 8.34
N SER A 26 0.37 0.83 8.80
CA SER A 26 1.67 0.76 9.49
C SER A 26 1.60 -0.15 10.71
N ARG A 27 0.56 0.01 11.53
CA ARG A 27 0.36 -0.81 12.74
C ARG A 27 0.22 -2.29 12.40
N ILE A 28 -0.49 -2.64 11.32
CA ILE A 28 -0.59 -4.04 10.87
C ILE A 28 0.78 -4.57 10.45
N ILE A 29 1.53 -3.82 9.64
CA ILE A 29 2.86 -4.23 9.15
C ILE A 29 3.81 -4.50 10.33
N THR A 30 3.89 -3.55 11.26
CA THR A 30 4.75 -3.65 12.44
C THR A 30 4.39 -4.86 13.31
N LYS A 31 3.09 -5.09 13.54
CA LYS A 31 2.61 -6.21 14.37
C LYS A 31 2.56 -7.57 13.66
N SER A 32 2.94 -7.64 12.38
CA SER A 32 2.84 -8.86 11.57
C SER A 32 4.23 -9.42 11.23
N PRO A 33 4.87 -10.19 12.13
CA PRO A 33 6.14 -10.84 11.82
C PRO A 33 5.99 -11.84 10.65
N ASP A 34 4.84 -12.52 10.53
CA ASP A 34 4.53 -13.42 9.42
C ASP A 34 4.60 -12.72 8.04
N LEU A 35 3.98 -11.54 7.89
CA LEU A 35 4.04 -10.75 6.66
C LEU A 35 5.48 -10.43 6.28
N ARG A 36 6.24 -9.95 7.25
CA ARG A 36 7.63 -9.53 7.05
C ARG A 36 8.53 -10.73 6.74
N GLY A 37 8.34 -11.85 7.42
CA GLY A 37 9.03 -13.10 7.13
C GLY A 37 8.74 -13.63 5.73
N LYS A 38 7.49 -13.52 5.25
CA LYS A 38 7.13 -13.88 3.88
C LYS A 38 7.78 -12.96 2.83
N LEU A 39 7.93 -11.67 3.12
CA LEU A 39 8.51 -10.69 2.22
C LEU A 39 10.05 -10.75 2.13
N TYR A 40 10.73 -10.92 3.27
CA TYR A 40 12.19 -10.87 3.36
C TYR A 40 12.87 -12.25 3.40
N GLY A 41 12.16 -13.30 3.84
CA GLY A 41 12.75 -14.57 4.27
C GLY A 41 13.19 -14.50 5.73
N PHE A 42 13.20 -15.65 6.43
CA PHE A 42 13.47 -15.71 7.89
C PHE A 42 14.83 -15.10 8.27
N ASP A 43 15.90 -15.43 7.55
CA ASP A 43 17.27 -15.00 7.87
C ASP A 43 17.50 -13.48 7.71
N PHE A 44 16.81 -12.86 6.75
CA PHE A 44 16.86 -11.41 6.51
C PHE A 44 15.89 -10.63 7.38
N PHE A 45 14.77 -11.27 7.75
CA PHE A 45 13.72 -10.67 8.57
C PHE A 45 14.21 -10.35 9.99
N GLU A 46 14.86 -11.29 10.67
CA GLU A 46 15.33 -11.09 12.05
C GLU A 46 16.37 -9.97 12.18
N LYS A 47 17.12 -9.72 11.11
CA LYS A 47 18.17 -8.70 11.07
C LYS A 47 17.68 -7.32 10.62
N ARG A 48 16.44 -7.19 10.11
CA ARG A 48 15.91 -5.92 9.61
C ARG A 48 15.15 -5.16 10.70
N SER A 49 15.57 -3.92 10.95
CA SER A 49 14.81 -2.98 11.77
C SER A 49 13.47 -2.64 11.11
N ILE A 50 12.44 -2.40 11.94
CA ILE A 50 11.17 -1.83 11.48
C ILE A 50 11.28 -0.31 11.60
N ASP A 51 11.93 0.32 10.63
CA ASP A 51 11.96 1.77 10.50
C ASP A 51 10.90 2.28 9.52
N ILE A 52 10.73 3.61 9.48
CA ILE A 52 9.76 4.28 8.61
C ILE A 52 9.99 3.92 7.13
N PRO A 53 11.24 3.94 6.59
CA PRO A 53 11.50 3.53 5.22
C PRO A 53 11.08 2.09 4.91
N ASN A 54 11.32 1.13 5.80
CA ASN A 54 10.91 -0.25 5.59
C ASN A 54 9.39 -0.41 5.60
N ILE A 55 8.68 0.29 6.50
CA ILE A 55 7.20 0.29 6.50
C ILE A 55 6.68 0.85 5.17
N GLN A 56 7.23 1.97 4.70
CA GLN A 56 6.84 2.60 3.45
C GLN A 56 7.11 1.69 2.25
N ALA A 57 8.25 0.98 2.23
CA ALA A 57 8.58 0.02 1.18
C ALA A 57 7.57 -1.14 1.16
N ILE A 58 7.17 -1.66 2.33
CA ILE A 58 6.17 -2.73 2.43
C ILE A 58 4.80 -2.24 1.92
N MET A 59 4.36 -1.05 2.31
CA MET A 59 3.12 -0.48 1.78
C MET A 59 3.15 -0.33 0.27
N SER A 60 4.28 0.14 -0.26
CA SER A 60 4.46 0.35 -1.70
C SER A 60 4.36 -0.97 -2.46
N VAL A 61 5.02 -2.02 -1.99
CA VAL A 61 4.95 -3.32 -2.67
C VAL A 61 3.56 -3.96 -2.57
N VAL A 62 2.88 -3.82 -1.42
CA VAL A 62 1.51 -4.31 -1.26
C VAL A 62 0.55 -3.53 -2.17
N THR A 63 0.78 -2.23 -2.37
CA THR A 63 0.03 -1.42 -3.33
C THR A 63 0.17 -1.99 -4.74
N VAL A 64 1.41 -2.27 -5.18
CA VAL A 64 1.68 -2.87 -6.50
C VAL A 64 1.04 -4.25 -6.63
N VAL A 65 1.12 -5.09 -5.59
CA VAL A 65 0.45 -6.41 -5.56
C VAL A 65 -1.06 -6.26 -5.71
N ASN A 66 -1.69 -5.33 -4.98
CA ASN A 66 -3.14 -5.11 -5.06
C ASN A 66 -3.56 -4.63 -6.46
N ILE A 67 -2.80 -3.73 -7.08
CA ILE A 67 -3.06 -3.25 -8.44
C ILE A 67 -2.95 -4.40 -9.43
N GLN A 68 -1.85 -5.15 -9.41
CA GLN A 68 -1.65 -6.29 -10.32
C GLN A 68 -2.71 -7.38 -10.12
N TYR A 69 -3.09 -7.64 -8.87
CA TYR A 69 -4.14 -8.59 -8.55
C TYR A 69 -5.48 -8.15 -9.11
N PHE A 70 -5.87 -6.89 -8.87
CA PHE A 70 -7.16 -6.36 -9.31
C PHE A 70 -7.27 -6.29 -10.85
N LEU A 71 -6.23 -5.79 -11.52
CA LEU A 71 -6.24 -5.60 -12.97
C LEU A 71 -6.05 -6.89 -13.76
N TYR A 72 -5.24 -7.83 -13.26
CA TYR A 72 -4.81 -9.00 -14.03
C TYR A 72 -5.09 -10.31 -13.33
N ALA A 73 -4.54 -10.53 -12.13
CA ALA A 73 -4.51 -11.87 -11.52
C ALA A 73 -5.90 -12.39 -11.13
N LYS A 74 -6.83 -11.51 -10.74
CA LYS A 74 -8.20 -11.89 -10.35
C LYS A 74 -8.95 -12.65 -11.45
N LYS A 75 -8.64 -12.37 -12.72
CA LYS A 75 -9.29 -12.98 -13.89
C LYS A 75 -8.38 -13.96 -14.64
N ASN A 76 -7.13 -14.11 -14.21
CA ASN A 76 -6.14 -14.93 -14.88
C ASN A 76 -5.40 -15.83 -13.88
N PRO A 77 -5.78 -17.12 -13.78
CA PRO A 77 -5.16 -18.06 -12.86
C PRO A 77 -3.69 -18.38 -13.21
N LYS A 78 -3.23 -18.03 -14.42
CA LYS A 78 -1.83 -18.20 -14.86
C LYS A 78 -1.00 -16.92 -14.69
N TYR A 79 -1.54 -15.87 -14.07
CA TYR A 79 -0.80 -14.63 -13.88
C TYR A 79 0.37 -14.83 -12.92
N VAL A 80 1.56 -14.48 -13.39
CA VAL A 80 2.79 -14.53 -12.61
C VAL A 80 3.15 -13.12 -12.18
N PHE A 81 3.11 -12.87 -10.88
CA PHE A 81 3.66 -11.65 -10.29
C PHE A 81 5.19 -11.68 -10.39
N PHE A 82 5.80 -10.54 -10.70
CA PHE A 82 7.27 -10.36 -10.72
C PHE A 82 8.00 -11.32 -11.67
N LYS A 83 7.42 -11.57 -12.86
CA LYS A 83 7.80 -12.58 -13.86
C LYS A 83 9.29 -12.70 -14.25
N ASN A 84 10.07 -11.61 -14.15
CA ASN A 84 11.43 -11.58 -14.69
C ASN A 84 12.54 -11.38 -13.65
N ARG A 85 12.24 -10.93 -12.41
CA ARG A 85 13.27 -10.64 -11.39
C ARG A 85 12.68 -10.73 -9.99
N LYS A 86 13.42 -11.33 -9.04
CA LYS A 86 13.13 -11.21 -7.60
C LYS A 86 13.13 -9.74 -7.22
N HIS A 87 12.16 -9.30 -6.41
CA HIS A 87 12.06 -7.91 -6.01
C HIS A 87 13.31 -7.52 -5.19
N PRO A 88 14.04 -6.46 -5.55
CA PRO A 88 15.36 -6.16 -4.96
C PRO A 88 15.28 -5.90 -3.44
N LEU A 89 14.18 -5.30 -2.98
CA LEU A 89 13.94 -5.07 -1.55
C LEU A 89 13.26 -6.25 -0.84
N PHE A 90 12.62 -7.15 -1.58
CA PHE A 90 11.78 -8.23 -1.05
C PHE A 90 12.14 -9.54 -1.76
N PRO A 91 13.29 -10.14 -1.44
CA PRO A 91 13.85 -11.24 -2.22
C PRO A 91 12.99 -12.50 -2.21
N ASN A 92 12.09 -12.63 -1.22
CA ASN A 92 11.19 -13.77 -1.08
C ASN A 92 9.77 -13.48 -1.59
N LEU A 93 9.53 -12.30 -2.16
CA LEU A 93 8.26 -11.95 -2.78
C LEU A 93 8.15 -12.61 -4.16
N ASP A 94 7.33 -13.65 -4.24
CA ASP A 94 6.94 -14.32 -5.47
C ASP A 94 5.40 -14.29 -5.65
N THR A 95 4.90 -15.00 -6.67
CA THR A 95 3.47 -15.10 -6.96
C THR A 95 2.68 -15.72 -5.80
N SER A 96 3.22 -16.75 -5.14
CA SER A 96 2.54 -17.43 -4.03
C SER A 96 2.40 -16.49 -2.82
N VAL A 97 3.46 -15.73 -2.52
CA VAL A 97 3.47 -14.74 -1.45
C VAL A 97 2.56 -13.57 -1.79
N ALA A 98 2.55 -13.08 -3.03
CA ALA A 98 1.64 -12.02 -3.46
C ALA A 98 0.17 -12.43 -3.27
N ILE A 99 -0.22 -13.63 -3.72
CA ILE A 99 -1.59 -14.15 -3.54
C ILE A 99 -1.91 -14.34 -2.05
N TYR A 100 -0.96 -14.85 -1.27
CA TYR A 100 -1.12 -15.00 0.18
C TYR A 100 -1.39 -13.66 0.87
N ILE A 101 -0.64 -12.60 0.50
CA ILE A 101 -0.84 -11.25 1.02
C ILE A 101 -2.25 -10.75 0.69
N VAL A 102 -2.70 -10.92 -0.55
CA VAL A 102 -4.04 -10.50 -0.97
C VAL A 102 -5.13 -11.20 -0.14
N ASN A 103 -4.99 -12.51 0.06
CA ASN A 103 -6.02 -13.33 0.70
C ASN A 103 -6.02 -13.22 2.23
N LYS A 104 -4.85 -13.23 2.88
CA LYS A 104 -4.73 -13.20 4.34
C LYS A 104 -4.82 -11.79 4.90
N TYR A 105 -4.19 -10.81 4.24
CA TYR A 105 -4.07 -9.45 4.75
C TYR A 105 -5.14 -8.49 4.22
N LYS A 106 -6.40 -8.94 4.14
CA LYS A 106 -7.53 -8.15 3.60
C LYS A 106 -7.66 -6.75 4.22
N LYS A 107 -7.50 -6.63 5.55
CA LYS A 107 -7.55 -5.34 6.26
C LYS A 107 -6.41 -4.40 5.86
N LEU A 108 -5.19 -4.92 5.73
CA LEU A 108 -4.04 -4.15 5.25
C LEU A 108 -4.29 -3.66 3.82
N ASN A 109 -4.77 -4.55 2.95
CA ASN A 109 -5.06 -4.21 1.55
C ASN A 109 -6.14 -3.12 1.46
N LEU A 110 -7.18 -3.22 2.28
CA LEU A 110 -8.21 -2.19 2.38
C LEU A 110 -7.63 -0.84 2.82
N TYR A 111 -6.86 -0.80 3.91
CA TYR A 111 -6.28 0.45 4.41
C TYR A 111 -5.30 1.08 3.42
N ILE A 112 -4.44 0.29 2.77
CA ILE A 112 -3.54 0.79 1.72
C ILE A 112 -4.34 1.33 0.54
N SER A 113 -5.43 0.67 0.14
CA SER A 113 -6.28 1.13 -0.96
C SER A 113 -6.99 2.45 -0.62
N LEU A 114 -7.55 2.55 0.60
CA LEU A 114 -8.20 3.77 1.07
C LEU A 114 -7.20 4.92 1.20
N GLN A 115 -6.01 4.68 1.77
CA GLN A 115 -4.94 5.66 1.81
C GLN A 115 -4.60 6.16 0.39
N ALA A 116 -4.43 5.26 -0.58
CA ALA A 116 -4.13 5.65 -1.95
C ALA A 116 -5.25 6.51 -2.57
N ILE A 117 -6.51 6.15 -2.36
CA ILE A 117 -7.68 6.93 -2.82
C ILE A 117 -7.65 8.35 -2.24
N PHE A 118 -7.49 8.49 -0.92
CA PHE A 118 -7.44 9.81 -0.28
C PHE A 118 -6.21 10.62 -0.68
N GLY A 119 -5.07 9.95 -0.94
CA GLY A 119 -3.89 10.61 -1.49
C GLY A 119 -4.12 11.16 -2.89
N ILE A 120 -4.75 10.40 -3.78
CA ILE A 120 -5.10 10.85 -5.13
C ILE A 120 -6.13 11.98 -5.08
N LEU A 121 -7.16 11.86 -4.24
CA LEU A 121 -8.16 12.90 -4.05
C LEU A 121 -7.52 14.21 -3.54
N PHE A 122 -6.59 14.12 -2.59
CA PHE A 122 -5.86 15.29 -2.11
C PHE A 122 -5.10 15.99 -3.24
N LEU A 123 -4.36 15.23 -4.06
CA LEU A 123 -3.65 15.79 -5.22
C LEU A 123 -4.60 16.42 -6.23
N PHE A 124 -5.71 15.76 -6.54
CA PHE A 124 -6.73 16.26 -7.45
C PHE A 124 -7.35 17.57 -6.96
N LEU A 125 -7.73 17.64 -5.68
CA LEU A 125 -8.26 18.86 -5.07
C LEU A 125 -7.23 19.99 -5.05
N GLY A 126 -5.95 19.67 -4.81
CA GLY A 126 -4.85 20.62 -4.90
C GLY A 126 -4.71 21.21 -6.31
N CYS A 127 -4.80 20.38 -7.36
CA CYS A 127 -4.84 20.87 -8.73
C CYS A 127 -6.05 21.78 -8.97
N MET A 128 -7.25 21.36 -8.56
CA MET A 128 -8.47 22.18 -8.71
C MET A 128 -8.34 23.53 -8.01
N PHE A 129 -7.75 23.60 -6.82
CA PHE A 129 -7.54 24.85 -6.10
C PHE A 129 -6.63 25.84 -6.84
N LEU A 130 -5.70 25.36 -7.67
CA LEU A 130 -4.85 26.21 -8.50
C LEU A 130 -5.60 26.81 -9.70
N PHE A 131 -6.64 26.12 -10.19
CA PHE A 131 -7.39 26.52 -11.39
C PHE A 131 -8.70 27.28 -11.10
N TYR A 132 -9.27 27.13 -9.90
CA TYR A 132 -10.52 27.77 -9.46
C TYR A 132 -10.24 28.71 -8.30
#